data_AF-A0A7C0X054-F1
#
_entry.id   AF-A0A7C0X054-F1
#
_cell.length_a   1.000
_cell.length_b   1.000
_cell.length_c   1.000
_cell.angle_alpha   90.00
_cell.angle_beta   90.00
_cell.angle_gamma   90.00
#
_symmetry.space_group_name_H-M   'P 1'
#
loop_
_entity.id
_entity.type
_entity.pdbx_description
1 polymer ?
#
loop_
_entity_poly.entity_id
_entity_poly.type
_entity_poly.pdbx_seq_one_letter_code
_entity_poly.pdbx_strand_id
1 'polypeptide(L)'
;WLVSEMERRFTLLAKATVRDISGFNKKALFEGESLMPYIVLIIDELADIMAAKGREVENRIVRLAQLARAVGIHLVLATQRPSVEVLTGLIKANITARIAFQVASQFDSRTILDLAGAEKLLGKGDMLFLSPESPKPKRVQGAFISEKEVQRVVNWFKEKEMLPKFAKDLVESLQKEEEFEKEFFVEDDPLYEKAKEVVIKERRASASLLQRRLKIGYARAARLIDLLEKRGVVGPSRGSKPREVLIKEDEDWEKV
;
A
#
# COMPACT_ATOMS: atom_id res chain seq x y z
N TRP A 1 4.99 6.06 5.59
CA TRP A 1 5.14 5.65 7.01
C TRP A 1 5.77 4.27 7.28
N LEU A 2 5.12 3.12 7.06
CA LEU A 2 5.61 1.80 7.56
C LEU A 2 7.05 1.43 7.16
N VAL A 3 7.44 1.72 5.93
CA VAL A 3 8.82 1.48 5.45
C VAL A 3 9.83 2.33 6.24
N SER A 4 9.49 3.57 6.54
CA SER A 4 10.31 4.48 7.34
C SER A 4 10.37 4.04 8.81
N GLU A 5 9.25 3.57 9.37
CA GLU A 5 9.24 3.00 10.74
C GLU A 5 10.10 1.73 10.81
N MET A 6 10.07 0.88 9.78
CA MET A 6 10.95 -0.28 9.68
C MET A 6 12.44 0.13 9.71
N GLU A 7 12.84 1.13 8.92
CA GLU A 7 14.21 1.67 8.90
C GLU A 7 14.61 2.29 10.25
N ARG A 8 13.70 3.04 10.88
CA ARG A 8 13.91 3.61 12.22
C ARG A 8 14.15 2.50 13.25
N ARG A 9 13.33 1.45 13.23
CA ARG A 9 13.48 0.31 14.14
C ARG A 9 14.79 -0.43 13.92
N PHE A 10 15.21 -0.65 12.69
CA PHE A 10 16.54 -1.22 12.42
C PHE A 10 17.67 -0.39 13.06
N THR A 11 17.58 0.93 12.97
CA THR A 11 18.55 1.83 13.62
C THR A 11 18.53 1.68 15.14
N LEU A 12 17.35 1.52 15.75
CA LEU A 12 17.22 1.27 17.20
C LEU A 12 17.78 -0.09 17.61
N LEU A 13 17.48 -1.16 16.86
CA LEU A 13 18.03 -2.49 17.11
C LEU A 13 19.57 -2.48 17.03
N ALA A 14 20.14 -1.82 16.03
CA ALA A 14 21.58 -1.67 15.87
C ALA A 14 22.22 -0.93 17.06
N LYS A 15 21.64 0.21 17.49
CA LYS A 15 22.11 0.95 18.67
C LYS A 15 22.04 0.14 19.95
N ALA A 16 20.98 -0.66 20.12
CA ALA A 16 20.82 -1.53 21.27
C ALA A 16 21.66 -2.82 21.20
N THR A 17 22.33 -3.08 20.07
CA THR A 17 23.11 -4.30 19.78
C THR A 17 22.28 -5.58 19.91
N VAL A 18 21.05 -5.53 19.38
CA VAL A 18 20.10 -6.66 19.38
C VAL A 18 19.68 -7.01 17.96
N ARG A 19 19.30 -8.27 17.72
CA ARG A 19 18.97 -8.77 16.39
C ARG A 19 17.50 -8.56 15.99
N ASP A 20 16.61 -8.49 16.97
CA ASP A 20 15.17 -8.42 16.74
C ASP A 20 14.44 -7.66 17.86
N ILE A 21 13.17 -7.38 17.61
CA ILE A 21 12.25 -6.71 18.55
C ILE A 21 12.12 -7.46 19.87
N SER A 22 12.20 -8.80 19.87
CA SER A 22 12.12 -9.59 21.09
C SER A 22 13.32 -9.31 22.00
N GLY A 23 14.53 -9.27 21.42
CA GLY A 23 15.75 -8.88 22.11
C GLY A 23 15.71 -7.43 22.60
N PHE A 24 15.20 -6.52 21.77
CA PHE A 24 15.01 -5.11 22.15
C PHE A 24 14.10 -4.97 23.36
N ASN A 25 12.91 -5.58 23.31
CA ASN A 25 11.92 -5.49 24.37
C ASN A 25 12.38 -6.16 25.67
N LYS A 26 13.16 -7.24 25.58
CA LYS A 26 13.74 -7.89 26.76
C LYS A 26 14.73 -6.97 27.47
N LYS A 27 15.53 -6.21 26.72
CA LYS A 27 16.46 -5.22 27.26
C LYS A 27 15.73 -4.01 27.83
N ALA A 28 14.79 -3.44 27.08
CA ALA A 28 13.97 -2.32 27.54
C ALA A 28 13.23 -2.65 28.85
N LEU A 29 12.67 -3.87 28.97
CA LEU A 29 12.02 -4.32 30.20
C LEU A 29 12.97 -4.37 31.41
N PHE A 30 14.22 -4.81 31.20
CA PHE A 30 15.23 -4.84 32.25
C PHE A 30 15.68 -3.44 32.67
N GLU A 31 15.74 -2.51 31.72
CA GLU A 31 16.17 -1.11 31.93
C GLU A 31 15.02 -0.20 32.39
N GLY A 32 13.78 -0.73 32.50
CA GLY A 32 12.60 0.06 32.85
C GLY A 32 12.14 1.02 31.76
N GLU A 33 12.56 0.80 30.53
CA GLU A 33 12.17 1.60 29.35
C GLU A 33 10.87 1.10 28.70
N SER A 34 10.27 1.96 27.87
CA SER A 34 9.08 1.62 27.11
C SER A 34 9.36 0.54 26.06
N LEU A 35 8.48 -0.47 26.00
CA LEU A 35 8.56 -1.53 25.00
C LEU A 35 8.22 -1.01 23.60
N MET A 36 8.91 -1.55 22.60
CA MET A 36 8.56 -1.37 21.20
C MET A 36 7.36 -2.27 20.84
N PRO A 37 6.22 -1.74 20.39
CA PRO A 37 5.05 -2.54 20.05
C PRO A 37 5.23 -3.28 18.73
N TYR A 38 4.62 -4.45 18.59
CA TYR A 38 4.40 -5.05 17.28
C TYR A 38 3.40 -4.23 16.47
N ILE A 39 3.61 -4.15 15.15
CA ILE A 39 2.69 -3.49 14.23
C ILE A 39 2.14 -4.55 13.28
N VAL A 40 0.82 -4.59 13.13
CA VAL A 40 0.15 -5.45 12.15
C VAL A 40 -0.59 -4.54 11.17
N LEU A 41 -0.16 -4.56 9.91
CA LEU A 41 -0.89 -3.95 8.80
C LEU A 41 -1.94 -4.94 8.29
N ILE A 42 -3.21 -4.54 8.33
CA ILE A 42 -4.32 -5.33 7.77
C ILE A 42 -4.87 -4.58 6.56
N ILE A 43 -4.91 -5.26 5.41
CA ILE A 43 -5.56 -4.79 4.18
C ILE A 43 -6.68 -5.77 3.88
N ASP A 44 -7.93 -5.31 3.98
CA ASP A 44 -9.12 -6.16 3.79
C ASP A 44 -9.35 -6.51 2.31
N GLU A 45 -9.07 -5.57 1.40
CA GLU A 45 -9.16 -5.79 -0.04
C GLU A 45 -7.93 -5.22 -0.76
N LEU A 46 -6.96 -6.10 -1.01
CA LEU A 46 -5.73 -5.75 -1.72
C LEU A 46 -6.00 -5.33 -3.17
N ALA A 47 -7.03 -5.90 -3.82
CA ALA A 47 -7.30 -5.64 -5.22
C ALA A 47 -7.63 -4.17 -5.50
N ASP A 48 -8.35 -3.52 -4.60
CA ASP A 48 -8.74 -2.11 -4.75
C ASP A 48 -7.51 -1.19 -4.71
N ILE A 49 -6.55 -1.51 -3.84
CA ILE A 49 -5.29 -0.77 -3.75
C ILE A 49 -4.42 -1.03 -5.00
N MET A 50 -4.39 -2.28 -5.47
CA MET A 50 -3.60 -2.67 -6.63
C MET A 50 -4.14 -2.05 -7.93
N ALA A 51 -5.45 -1.88 -8.06
CA ALA A 51 -6.06 -1.22 -9.21
C ALA A 51 -5.70 0.27 -9.30
N ALA A 52 -5.57 0.95 -8.15
CA ALA A 52 -5.26 2.38 -8.10
C ALA A 52 -3.76 2.67 -8.24
N LYS A 53 -2.90 1.93 -7.52
CA LYS A 53 -1.45 2.21 -7.41
C LYS A 53 -0.58 0.93 -7.39
N GLY A 54 -0.95 -0.07 -8.18
CA GLY A 54 -0.40 -1.43 -8.13
C GLY A 54 1.12 -1.53 -8.02
N ARG A 55 1.88 -0.93 -8.93
CA ARG A 55 3.35 -1.08 -8.96
C ARG A 55 4.04 -0.45 -7.74
N GLU A 56 3.56 0.69 -7.27
CA GLU A 56 4.16 1.35 -6.11
C GLU A 56 3.86 0.57 -4.82
N VAL A 57 2.61 0.15 -4.67
CA VAL A 57 2.13 -0.59 -3.50
C VAL A 57 2.79 -1.96 -3.42
N GLU A 58 2.88 -2.68 -4.55
CA GLU A 58 3.57 -3.97 -4.63
C GLU A 58 5.02 -3.86 -4.14
N ASN A 59 5.77 -2.87 -4.63
CA ASN A 59 7.16 -2.66 -4.21
C ASN A 59 7.27 -2.42 -2.69
N ARG A 60 6.34 -1.67 -2.11
CA ARG A 60 6.32 -1.40 -0.66
C ARG A 60 5.95 -2.65 0.14
N ILE A 61 4.95 -3.41 -0.31
CA ILE A 61 4.55 -4.70 0.30
C ILE A 61 5.71 -5.68 0.27
N VAL A 62 6.36 -5.85 -0.89
CA VAL A 62 7.52 -6.74 -1.06
C VAL A 62 8.65 -6.34 -0.12
N ARG A 63 8.99 -5.05 -0.09
CA ARG A 63 10.05 -4.53 0.79
C ARG A 63 9.77 -4.80 2.27
N LEU A 64 8.53 -4.58 2.71
CA LEU A 64 8.12 -4.88 4.08
C LEU A 64 8.19 -6.39 4.32
N ALA A 65 7.58 -7.22 3.47
CA ALA A 65 7.58 -8.68 3.64
C ALA A 65 8.99 -9.28 3.75
N GLN A 66 9.98 -8.71 3.06
CA GLN A 66 11.37 -9.17 3.11
C GLN A 66 12.10 -8.84 4.41
N LEU A 67 11.89 -7.66 4.98
CA LEU A 67 12.77 -7.10 6.01
C LEU A 67 12.07 -6.88 7.37
N ALA A 68 10.74 -6.77 7.37
CA ALA A 68 9.96 -6.33 8.52
C ALA A 68 9.93 -7.30 9.71
N ARG A 69 10.22 -8.60 9.48
CA ARG A 69 10.10 -9.65 10.51
C ARG A 69 10.91 -9.35 11.76
N ALA A 70 12.18 -8.95 11.61
CA ALA A 70 13.07 -8.70 12.74
C ALA A 70 12.63 -7.49 13.57
N VAL A 71 12.00 -6.49 12.93
CA VAL A 71 11.54 -5.26 13.59
C VAL A 71 10.10 -5.33 14.08
N GLY A 72 9.46 -6.49 14.01
CA GLY A 72 8.11 -6.73 14.52
C GLY A 72 6.99 -6.03 13.75
N ILE A 73 7.16 -5.86 12.43
CA ILE A 73 6.10 -5.39 11.54
C ILE A 73 5.59 -6.59 10.72
N HIS A 74 4.28 -6.82 10.72
CA HIS A 74 3.63 -7.96 10.08
C HIS A 74 2.52 -7.49 9.13
N LEU A 75 2.26 -8.26 8.08
CA LEU A 75 1.24 -7.94 7.08
C LEU A 75 0.18 -9.05 7.05
N VAL A 76 -1.09 -8.63 7.01
CA VAL A 76 -2.25 -9.47 6.74
C VAL A 76 -2.94 -8.87 5.52
N LEU A 77 -2.85 -9.56 4.40
CA LEU A 77 -3.44 -9.12 3.14
C LEU A 77 -4.59 -10.06 2.79
N ALA A 78 -5.78 -9.49 2.65
CA ALA A 78 -6.98 -10.19 2.21
C ALA A 78 -7.44 -9.64 0.85
N THR A 79 -8.15 -10.49 0.11
CA THR A 79 -8.80 -10.13 -1.15
C THR A 79 -9.88 -11.14 -1.48
N GLN A 80 -10.98 -10.67 -2.08
CA GLN A 80 -11.99 -11.53 -2.68
C GLN A 80 -11.73 -11.79 -4.16
N ARG A 81 -10.71 -11.16 -4.75
CA ARG A 81 -10.38 -11.23 -6.19
C ARG A 81 -9.01 -11.93 -6.37
N PRO A 82 -8.94 -13.26 -6.29
CA PRO A 82 -7.69 -14.01 -6.42
C PRO A 82 -7.22 -14.10 -7.88
N SER A 83 -6.85 -12.95 -8.47
CA SER A 83 -6.29 -12.86 -9.83
C SER A 83 -4.76 -12.75 -9.79
N VAL A 84 -4.11 -13.10 -10.90
CA VAL A 84 -2.64 -12.99 -11.06
C VAL A 84 -2.17 -11.53 -11.02
N GLU A 85 -3.05 -10.58 -11.37
CA GLU A 85 -2.78 -9.14 -11.30
C GLU A 85 -2.74 -8.63 -9.86
N VAL A 86 -3.54 -9.22 -8.96
CA VAL A 86 -3.58 -8.88 -7.54
C VAL A 86 -2.52 -9.67 -6.76
N LEU A 87 -2.45 -10.98 -6.99
CA LEU A 87 -1.52 -11.91 -6.34
C LEU A 87 -0.36 -12.24 -7.27
N THR A 88 0.46 -11.22 -7.53
CA THR A 88 1.60 -11.32 -8.43
C THR A 88 2.64 -12.32 -7.93
N GLY A 89 3.56 -12.73 -8.81
CA GLY A 89 4.69 -13.59 -8.45
C GLY A 89 5.58 -12.98 -7.34
N LEU A 90 5.76 -11.65 -7.34
CA LEU A 90 6.55 -10.96 -6.33
C LEU A 90 5.88 -11.00 -4.96
N ILE A 91 4.57 -10.78 -4.90
CA ILE A 91 3.82 -10.89 -3.65
C ILE A 91 3.89 -12.32 -3.12
N LYS A 92 3.62 -13.32 -3.98
CA LYS A 92 3.67 -14.74 -3.59
C LYS A 92 5.06 -15.16 -3.11
N ALA A 93 6.14 -14.67 -3.74
CA ALA A 93 7.50 -15.01 -3.34
C ALA A 93 7.87 -14.54 -1.92
N ASN A 94 7.24 -13.47 -1.43
CA ASN A 94 7.58 -12.87 -0.13
C ASN A 94 6.52 -13.11 0.95
N ILE A 95 5.31 -13.52 0.58
CA ILE A 95 4.23 -13.89 1.51
C ILE A 95 3.98 -15.39 1.42
N THR A 96 4.65 -16.12 2.31
CA THR A 96 4.75 -17.58 2.30
C THR A 96 3.66 -18.29 3.11
N ALA A 97 3.11 -17.63 4.14
CA ALA A 97 1.93 -18.11 4.86
C ALA A 97 0.67 -17.66 4.12
N ARG A 98 -0.21 -18.59 3.75
CA ARG A 98 -1.41 -18.31 2.95
C ARG A 98 -2.62 -19.06 3.48
N ILE A 99 -3.77 -18.41 3.42
CA ILE A 99 -5.07 -18.99 3.76
C ILE A 99 -5.95 -18.83 2.53
N ALA A 100 -6.59 -19.92 2.12
CA ALA A 100 -7.66 -19.88 1.12
C ALA A 100 -8.95 -20.40 1.75
N PHE A 101 -9.99 -19.58 1.73
CA PHE A 101 -11.37 -20.03 1.92
C PHE A 101 -11.90 -20.63 0.62
N GLN A 102 -13.18 -21.03 0.62
CA GLN A 102 -13.85 -21.52 -0.58
C GLN A 102 -13.72 -20.51 -1.73
N VAL A 103 -13.24 -20.99 -2.88
CA VAL A 103 -13.13 -20.23 -4.12
C VAL A 103 -13.96 -20.87 -5.23
N ALA A 104 -14.24 -20.13 -6.30
CA ALA A 104 -15.11 -20.58 -7.37
C ALA A 104 -14.46 -21.65 -8.26
N SER A 105 -13.14 -21.62 -8.43
CA SER A 105 -12.46 -22.49 -9.39
C SER A 105 -11.11 -23.02 -8.92
N GLN A 106 -10.67 -24.10 -9.55
CA GLN A 106 -9.31 -24.65 -9.37
C GLN A 106 -8.23 -23.63 -9.76
N PHE A 107 -8.53 -22.75 -10.72
CA PHE A 107 -7.62 -21.68 -11.13
C PHE A 107 -7.40 -20.69 -9.97
N ASP A 108 -8.47 -20.23 -9.33
CA ASP A 108 -8.39 -19.33 -8.16
C ASP A 108 -7.63 -19.97 -7.00
N SER A 109 -7.87 -21.27 -6.75
CA SER A 109 -7.12 -22.03 -5.74
C SER A 109 -5.62 -22.01 -6.03
N ARG A 110 -5.23 -22.22 -7.29
CA ARG A 110 -3.82 -22.16 -7.72
C ARG A 110 -3.25 -20.75 -7.64
N THR A 111 -4.05 -19.72 -7.89
CA THR A 111 -3.58 -18.34 -7.74
C THR A 111 -3.18 -18.05 -6.28
N ILE A 112 -3.94 -18.54 -5.30
CA ILE A 112 -3.67 -18.31 -3.87
C ILE A 112 -2.61 -19.27 -3.32
N LEU A 113 -2.78 -20.59 -3.53
CA LEU A 113 -2.00 -21.63 -2.84
C LEU A 113 -0.92 -22.29 -3.72
N ASP A 114 -0.84 -21.93 -5.01
CA ASP A 114 -0.09 -22.67 -6.03
C ASP A 114 -0.54 -24.15 -6.17
N LEU A 115 -1.67 -24.51 -5.56
CA LEU A 115 -2.24 -25.85 -5.48
C LEU A 115 -3.76 -25.80 -5.69
N ALA A 116 -4.33 -26.91 -6.15
CA ALA A 116 -5.77 -27.13 -6.16
C ALA A 116 -6.28 -27.59 -4.78
N GLY A 117 -7.56 -27.36 -4.50
CA GLY A 117 -8.26 -27.90 -3.33
C GLY A 117 -9.19 -26.90 -2.66
N ALA A 118 -8.94 -25.60 -2.78
CA ALA A 118 -9.79 -24.58 -2.16
C ALA A 118 -11.17 -24.51 -2.82
N GLU A 119 -11.30 -24.89 -4.10
CA GLU A 119 -12.57 -25.00 -4.81
C GLU A 119 -13.50 -26.10 -4.26
N LYS A 120 -12.96 -27.01 -3.44
CA LYS A 120 -13.71 -28.13 -2.84
C LYS A 120 -14.13 -27.86 -1.38
N LEU A 121 -13.80 -26.69 -0.85
CA LEU A 121 -14.19 -26.29 0.50
C LEU A 121 -15.71 -26.06 0.57
N LEU A 122 -16.25 -26.18 1.78
CA LEU A 122 -17.70 -26.12 2.04
C LEU A 122 -18.22 -24.70 2.32
N GLY A 123 -17.32 -23.69 2.35
CA GLY A 123 -17.63 -22.33 2.78
C GLY A 123 -17.78 -22.23 4.31
N LYS A 124 -18.39 -21.13 4.78
CA LYS A 124 -18.71 -20.90 6.21
C LYS A 124 -17.54 -21.16 7.18
N GLY A 125 -16.35 -20.66 6.82
CA GLY A 125 -15.14 -20.79 7.63
C GLY A 125 -14.25 -21.99 7.31
N ASP A 126 -14.69 -22.92 6.46
CA ASP A 126 -13.81 -24.00 5.97
C ASP A 126 -12.69 -23.43 5.10
N MET A 127 -11.43 -23.73 5.44
CA MET A 127 -10.25 -23.14 4.82
C MET A 127 -9.09 -24.13 4.68
N LEU A 128 -8.20 -23.81 3.74
CA LEU A 128 -6.88 -24.41 3.61
C LEU A 128 -5.82 -23.42 4.10
N PHE A 129 -4.98 -23.85 5.04
CA PHE A 129 -3.86 -23.09 5.55
C PHE A 129 -2.52 -23.68 5.07
N LEU A 130 -1.78 -22.90 4.32
CA LEU A 130 -0.41 -23.19 3.89
C LEU A 130 0.57 -22.41 4.77
N SER A 131 1.43 -23.13 5.48
CA SER A 131 2.50 -22.56 6.30
C SER A 131 3.84 -22.61 5.56
N PRO A 132 4.76 -21.66 5.79
CA PRO A 132 6.14 -21.78 5.30
C PRO A 132 6.85 -23.06 5.76
N GLU A 133 6.39 -23.69 6.84
CA GLU A 133 7.00 -24.91 7.41
C GLU A 133 6.53 -26.21 6.74
N SER A 134 5.45 -26.16 5.94
CA SER A 134 4.84 -27.35 5.34
C SER A 134 4.49 -27.12 3.88
N PRO A 135 4.96 -27.96 2.95
CA PRO A 135 4.63 -27.83 1.53
C PRO A 135 3.17 -28.21 1.22
N LYS A 136 2.47 -28.89 2.14
CA LYS A 136 1.06 -29.26 1.98
C LYS A 136 0.17 -28.39 2.87
N PRO A 137 -0.94 -27.85 2.33
CA PRO A 137 -1.90 -27.10 3.13
C PRO A 137 -2.65 -28.03 4.08
N LYS A 138 -2.94 -27.53 5.27
CA LYS A 138 -3.80 -28.20 6.26
C LYS A 138 -5.22 -27.65 6.13
N ARG A 139 -6.22 -28.53 6.11
CA ARG A 139 -7.62 -28.11 6.17
C ARG A 139 -7.97 -27.75 7.61
N VAL A 140 -8.59 -26.60 7.80
CA VAL A 140 -8.93 -26.04 9.12
C VAL A 140 -10.34 -25.46 9.06
N GLN A 141 -11.10 -25.60 10.15
CA GLN A 141 -12.37 -24.92 10.32
C GLN A 141 -12.14 -23.62 11.09
N GLY A 142 -12.44 -22.48 10.45
CA GLY A 142 -12.40 -21.17 11.07
C GLY A 142 -13.44 -21.03 12.18
N ALA A 143 -13.04 -20.39 13.28
CA ALA A 143 -13.97 -20.02 14.34
C ALA A 143 -14.95 -18.97 13.84
N PHE A 144 -16.24 -19.20 14.07
CA PHE A 144 -17.27 -18.22 13.76
C PHE A 144 -17.31 -17.18 14.87
N ILE A 145 -17.30 -15.90 14.48
CA ILE A 145 -17.57 -14.77 15.35
C ILE A 145 -18.69 -13.93 14.75
N SER A 146 -19.71 -13.64 15.54
CA SER A 146 -20.80 -12.78 15.11
C SER A 146 -20.41 -11.31 15.17
N GLU A 147 -21.07 -10.48 14.36
CA GLU A 147 -20.90 -9.02 14.42
C GLU A 147 -21.21 -8.46 15.82
N LYS A 148 -22.19 -9.05 16.53
CA LYS A 148 -22.51 -8.69 17.92
C LYS A 148 -21.34 -8.96 18.85
N GLU A 149 -20.60 -10.05 18.67
CA GLU A 149 -19.40 -10.34 19.47
C GLU A 149 -18.28 -9.34 19.19
N VAL A 150 -18.04 -9.02 17.91
CA VAL A 150 -17.07 -8.00 17.51
C VAL A 150 -17.42 -6.65 18.18
N GLN A 151 -18.68 -6.22 18.09
CA GLN A 151 -19.12 -4.96 18.65
C GLN A 151 -18.95 -4.92 20.18
N ARG A 152 -19.22 -6.02 20.88
CA ARG A 152 -18.99 -6.10 22.34
C ARG A 152 -17.52 -5.90 22.70
N VAL A 153 -16.61 -6.54 21.97
CA VAL A 153 -15.16 -6.40 22.21
C VAL A 153 -14.69 -4.98 21.89
N VAL A 154 -15.14 -4.40 20.78
CA VAL A 154 -14.82 -3.02 20.41
C VAL A 154 -15.30 -2.02 21.46
N ASN A 155 -16.54 -2.18 21.95
CA ASN A 155 -17.09 -1.31 22.99
C ASN A 155 -16.29 -1.40 24.29
N TRP A 156 -15.90 -2.62 24.69
CA TRP A 156 -15.07 -2.82 25.87
C TRP A 156 -13.73 -2.08 25.77
N PHE A 157 -13.06 -2.08 24.60
CA PHE A 157 -11.82 -1.31 24.40
C PHE A 157 -12.04 0.21 24.46
N LYS A 158 -13.17 0.71 23.92
CA LYS A 158 -13.52 2.13 23.97
C LYS A 158 -13.78 2.60 25.39
N GLU A 159 -14.57 1.85 26.17
CA GLU A 159 -14.91 2.15 27.57
C GLU A 159 -13.68 2.18 28.48
N LYS A 160 -12.66 1.37 28.18
CA LYS A 160 -11.42 1.30 28.95
C LYS A 160 -10.38 2.35 28.53
N GLU A 161 -10.70 3.23 27.57
CA GLU A 161 -9.77 4.21 26.98
C GLU A 161 -8.42 3.59 26.55
N MET A 162 -8.43 2.31 26.16
CA MET A 162 -7.22 1.56 25.83
C MET A 162 -6.63 1.90 24.46
N LEU A 163 -7.07 2.98 23.83
CA LEU A 163 -6.44 3.49 22.61
C LEU A 163 -5.04 3.97 22.97
N PRO A 164 -3.97 3.29 22.50
CA PRO A 164 -2.62 3.69 22.84
C PRO A 164 -2.40 5.12 22.34
N LYS A 165 -1.76 5.97 23.14
CA LYS A 165 -1.41 7.36 22.75
C LYS A 165 -0.75 7.42 21.37
N PHE A 166 0.12 6.44 21.09
CA PHE A 166 0.76 6.23 19.79
C PHE A 166 -0.20 6.14 18.60
N ALA A 167 -1.38 5.52 18.77
CA ALA A 167 -2.35 5.39 17.69
C ALA A 167 -2.94 6.76 17.29
N LYS A 168 -3.15 7.65 18.27
CA LYS A 168 -3.62 9.02 18.00
C LYS A 168 -2.56 9.84 17.27
N ASP A 169 -1.34 9.83 17.81
CA ASP A 169 -0.20 10.56 17.22
C ASP A 169 0.09 10.09 15.78
N LEU A 170 -0.03 8.77 15.52
CA LEU A 170 0.13 8.20 14.19
C LEU A 170 -0.95 8.69 13.23
N VAL A 171 -2.23 8.64 13.61
CA VAL A 171 -3.32 9.11 12.75
C VAL A 171 -3.14 10.58 12.39
N GLU A 172 -2.80 11.42 13.38
CA GLU A 172 -2.53 12.84 13.14
C GLU A 172 -1.32 13.05 12.21
N SER A 173 -0.26 12.25 12.37
CA SER A 173 0.93 12.34 11.51
C SER A 173 0.63 11.96 10.06
N LEU A 174 -0.20 10.93 9.84
CA LEU A 174 -0.61 10.49 8.51
C LEU A 174 -1.52 11.52 7.83
N GLN A 175 -2.43 12.14 8.60
CA GLN A 175 -3.28 13.21 8.09
C GLN A 175 -2.47 14.45 7.69
N LYS A 176 -1.48 14.83 8.49
CA LYS A 176 -0.56 15.92 8.17
C LYS A 176 0.31 15.62 6.94
N GLU A 177 0.79 14.38 6.78
CA GLU A 177 1.51 13.96 5.56
C GLU A 177 0.60 14.07 4.32
N GLU A 178 -0.67 13.66 4.41
CA GLU A 178 -1.63 13.83 3.30
C GLU A 178 -1.94 15.30 3.00
N GLU A 179 -2.10 16.15 4.03
CA GLU A 179 -2.30 17.59 3.86
C GLU A 179 -1.06 18.26 3.26
N PHE A 180 0.13 17.89 3.73
CA PHE A 180 1.40 18.39 3.18
C PHE A 180 1.59 17.93 1.74
N GLU A 181 1.30 16.67 1.39
CA GLU A 181 1.30 16.24 -0.01
C GLU A 181 0.27 17.02 -0.82
N LYS A 182 -0.96 17.21 -0.32
CA LYS A 182 -2.01 18.02 -0.98
C LYS A 182 -1.58 19.48 -1.17
N GLU A 183 -0.91 20.09 -0.20
CA GLU A 183 -0.33 21.44 -0.30
C GLU A 183 0.85 21.47 -1.30
N PHE A 184 1.70 20.44 -1.34
CA PHE A 184 2.75 20.29 -2.36
C PHE A 184 2.19 20.02 -3.76
N PHE A 185 0.98 19.46 -3.86
CA PHE A 185 0.20 19.37 -5.10
C PHE A 185 -0.48 20.70 -5.47
N VAL A 186 -0.49 21.69 -4.57
CA VAL A 186 -1.07 23.03 -4.77
C VAL A 186 0.02 24.08 -5.02
N GLU A 187 1.21 23.96 -4.42
CA GLU A 187 2.35 24.80 -4.78
C GLU A 187 2.85 24.48 -6.20
N ASP A 188 2.92 25.53 -7.03
CA ASP A 188 3.37 25.48 -8.42
C ASP A 188 4.72 24.76 -8.52
N ASP A 189 4.76 23.57 -9.15
CA ASP A 189 6.04 23.00 -9.58
C ASP A 189 6.76 24.11 -10.38
N PRO A 190 8.01 24.49 -10.07
CA PRO A 190 8.69 25.59 -10.76
C PRO A 190 8.80 25.41 -12.28
N LEU A 191 8.56 24.19 -12.78
CA LEU A 191 8.52 23.84 -14.19
C LEU A 191 7.10 23.77 -14.76
N TYR A 192 6.07 24.07 -13.99
CA TYR A 192 4.67 24.02 -14.40
C TYR A 192 4.41 24.93 -15.60
N GLU A 193 4.78 26.21 -15.53
CA GLU A 193 4.61 27.13 -16.66
C GLU A 193 5.37 26.66 -17.91
N LYS A 194 6.61 26.17 -17.74
CA LYS A 194 7.37 25.59 -18.85
C LYS A 194 6.74 24.32 -19.42
N ALA A 195 6.10 23.51 -18.58
CA ALA A 195 5.38 22.31 -19.01
C ALA A 195 4.09 22.67 -19.76
N LYS A 196 3.35 23.67 -19.29
CA LYS A 196 2.17 24.26 -19.93
C LYS A 196 2.53 24.76 -21.32
N GLU A 197 3.58 25.58 -21.45
CA GLU A 197 4.11 26.07 -22.72
C GLU A 197 4.47 24.93 -23.69
N VAL A 198 5.21 23.93 -23.23
CA VAL A 198 5.63 22.80 -24.07
C VAL A 198 4.43 22.02 -24.59
N VAL A 199 3.44 21.75 -23.74
CA VAL A 199 2.27 20.95 -24.11
C VAL A 199 1.36 21.72 -25.06
N ILE A 200 1.16 23.02 -24.86
CA ILE A 200 0.38 23.88 -25.76
C ILE A 200 1.05 23.94 -27.14
N LYS A 201 2.36 24.21 -27.18
CA LYS A 201 3.12 24.32 -28.43
C LYS A 201 3.13 23.01 -29.23
N GLU A 202 3.29 21.87 -28.56
CA GLU A 202 3.40 20.56 -29.22
C GLU A 202 2.04 19.90 -29.47
N ARG A 203 0.95 20.50 -28.95
CA ARG A 203 -0.45 20.01 -29.01
C ARG A 203 -0.64 18.55 -28.57
N ARG A 204 0.25 18.03 -27.73
CA ARG A 204 0.20 16.67 -27.19
C ARG A 204 0.76 16.68 -25.79
N ALA A 205 0.08 16.05 -24.84
CA ALA A 205 0.59 15.91 -23.48
C ALA A 205 0.95 14.45 -23.19
N SER A 206 2.24 14.15 -23.01
CA SER A 206 2.71 12.82 -22.57
C SER A 206 3.92 12.94 -21.66
N ALA A 207 4.04 12.03 -20.69
CA ALA A 207 5.12 12.10 -19.70
C ALA A 207 6.48 12.05 -20.41
N SER A 208 6.59 11.22 -21.45
CA SER A 208 7.77 11.12 -22.30
C SER A 208 8.13 12.42 -23.03
N LEU A 209 7.14 13.23 -23.44
CA LEU A 209 7.37 14.54 -24.04
C LEU A 209 8.02 15.50 -23.04
N LEU A 210 7.42 15.61 -21.84
CA LEU A 210 7.93 16.50 -20.80
C LEU A 210 9.30 16.05 -20.26
N GLN A 211 9.54 14.74 -20.13
CA GLN A 211 10.86 14.23 -19.77
C GLN A 211 11.95 14.72 -20.74
N ARG A 212 11.70 14.62 -22.05
CA ARG A 212 12.67 15.01 -23.07
C ARG A 212 12.86 16.51 -23.15
N ARG A 213 11.76 17.28 -23.06
CA ARG A 213 11.77 18.75 -23.21
C ARG A 213 12.30 19.47 -21.97
N LEU A 214 11.96 19.01 -20.78
CA LEU A 214 12.33 19.64 -19.52
C LEU A 214 13.51 18.94 -18.82
N LYS A 215 14.03 17.85 -19.39
CA LYS A 215 15.13 17.04 -18.83
C LYS A 215 14.86 16.58 -17.39
N ILE A 216 13.63 16.11 -17.15
CA ILE A 216 13.16 15.64 -15.84
C ILE A 216 12.90 14.13 -15.82
N GLY A 217 12.90 13.54 -14.63
CA GLY A 217 12.54 12.12 -14.43
C GLY A 217 11.06 11.83 -14.70
N TYR A 218 10.73 10.57 -15.00
CA TYR A 218 9.36 10.14 -15.37
C TYR A 218 8.33 10.50 -14.32
N ALA A 219 8.63 10.26 -13.03
CA ALA A 219 7.71 10.56 -11.94
C ALA A 219 7.35 12.05 -11.83
N ARG A 220 8.30 12.96 -12.13
CA ARG A 220 8.01 14.41 -12.14
C ARG A 220 7.24 14.81 -13.39
N ALA A 221 7.56 14.22 -14.55
CA ALA A 221 6.82 14.47 -15.78
C ALA A 221 5.36 13.98 -15.73
N ALA A 222 5.10 12.82 -15.11
CA ALA A 222 3.76 12.32 -14.90
C ALA A 222 2.96 13.28 -13.98
N ARG A 223 3.55 13.70 -12.86
CA ARG A 223 2.94 14.69 -11.95
C ARG A 223 2.59 16.01 -12.63
N LEU A 224 3.49 16.54 -13.48
CA LEU A 224 3.21 17.77 -14.23
C LEU A 224 2.02 17.63 -15.18
N ILE A 225 1.79 16.44 -15.75
CA ILE A 225 0.64 16.19 -16.63
C ILE A 225 -0.66 16.09 -15.85
N ASP A 226 -0.63 15.47 -14.68
CA ASP A 226 -1.79 15.42 -13.79
C ASP A 226 -2.14 16.83 -13.27
N LEU A 227 -1.13 17.68 -13.02
CA LEU A 227 -1.32 19.08 -12.63
C LEU A 227 -1.94 19.91 -13.77
N LEU A 228 -1.46 19.72 -15.00
CA LEU A 228 -2.03 20.33 -16.21
C LEU A 228 -3.48 19.87 -16.47
N GLU A 229 -3.82 18.62 -16.15
CA GLU A 229 -5.21 18.11 -16.28
C GLU A 229 -6.12 18.78 -15.26
N LYS A 230 -5.68 18.81 -14.01
CA LYS A 230 -6.43 19.42 -12.90
C LYS A 230 -6.70 20.91 -13.13
N ARG A 231 -5.78 21.62 -13.77
CA ARG A 231 -5.94 23.04 -14.14
C ARG A 231 -6.59 23.26 -15.51
N GLY A 232 -7.14 22.21 -16.13
CA GLY A 232 -7.91 22.32 -17.37
C GLY A 232 -7.07 22.61 -18.62
N VAL A 233 -5.75 22.47 -18.56
CA VAL A 233 -4.86 22.64 -19.74
C VAL A 233 -4.92 21.41 -20.65
N VAL A 234 -5.07 20.21 -20.07
CA VAL A 234 -5.14 18.95 -20.82
C VAL A 234 -6.37 18.13 -20.40
N GLY A 235 -6.90 17.35 -21.35
CA GLY A 235 -8.05 16.49 -21.14
C GLY A 235 -7.71 15.22 -20.36
N PRO A 236 -8.75 14.42 -20.02
CA PRO A 236 -8.58 13.25 -19.19
C PRO A 236 -7.71 12.16 -19.82
N SER A 237 -7.10 11.34 -18.97
CA SER A 237 -6.25 10.23 -19.40
C SER A 237 -6.97 9.28 -20.36
N ARG A 238 -6.40 9.08 -21.55
CA ARG A 238 -6.87 8.09 -22.56
C ARG A 238 -5.93 6.89 -22.63
N GLY A 239 -5.60 6.30 -21.47
CA GLY A 239 -4.72 5.13 -21.38
C GLY A 239 -3.28 5.44 -21.78
N SER A 240 -2.70 4.67 -22.70
CA SER A 240 -1.30 4.84 -23.16
C SER A 240 -1.11 5.96 -24.19
N LYS A 241 -2.20 6.58 -24.67
CA LYS A 241 -2.14 7.65 -25.68
C LYS A 241 -1.87 9.02 -25.04
N PRO A 242 -1.20 9.95 -25.74
CA PRO A 242 -1.05 11.32 -25.28
C PRO A 242 -2.42 11.98 -25.02
N ARG A 243 -2.51 12.78 -23.94
CA ARG A 243 -3.73 13.53 -23.61
C ARG A 243 -3.91 14.69 -24.58
N GLU A 244 -5.18 14.99 -24.85
CA GLU A 244 -5.60 16.10 -25.69
C GLU A 244 -5.35 17.42 -24.96
N VAL A 245 -4.92 18.46 -25.67
CA VAL A 245 -4.67 19.78 -25.09
C VAL A 245 -5.92 20.63 -25.29
N LEU A 246 -6.47 21.17 -24.20
CA LEU A 246 -7.77 21.84 -24.19
C LEU A 246 -7.67 23.35 -24.47
N ILE A 247 -6.50 23.96 -24.24
CA ILE A 247 -6.26 25.39 -24.44
C ILE A 247 -5.65 25.62 -25.84
N LYS A 248 -6.16 26.62 -26.57
CA LYS A 248 -5.64 27.06 -27.88
C LYS A 248 -4.72 28.27 -27.73
N GLU A 249 -3.78 28.42 -28.66
CA GLU A 249 -2.78 29.50 -28.70
C GLU A 249 -3.36 30.91 -28.79
N ASP A 250 -4.66 31.07 -29.09
CA ASP A 250 -5.31 32.35 -29.37
C ASP A 250 -6.37 32.78 -28.33
N GLU A 251 -6.52 32.08 -27.20
CA GLU A 251 -7.42 32.49 -26.11
C GLU A 251 -6.65 32.71 -24.79
N ASP A 252 -6.53 34.00 -24.41
CA ASP A 252 -6.19 34.54 -23.08
C ASP A 252 -5.05 33.85 -22.30
N TRP A 253 -3.81 34.11 -22.71
CA TRP A 253 -2.59 33.75 -21.98
C TRP A 253 -2.45 34.40 -20.58
N GLU A 254 -3.25 35.40 -20.25
CA GLU A 254 -3.12 36.17 -19.01
C GLU A 254 -4.17 35.86 -17.92
N LYS A 255 -5.09 34.88 -18.12
CA LYS A 255 -6.22 34.69 -17.18
C LYS A 255 -6.41 33.27 -16.62
N VAL A 256 -5.45 32.35 -16.75
CA VAL A 256 -5.51 31.01 -16.13
C VAL A 256 -4.21 30.62 -15.46
#